data_AF-U4UWS2-F1
#
_entry.id   AF-U4UWS2-F1
#
_cell.length_a   1.000
_cell.length_b   1.000
_cell.length_c   1.000
_cell.angle_alpha   90.00
_cell.angle_beta   90.00
_cell.angle_gamma   90.00
#
_symmetry.space_group_name_H-M   'P 1'
#
loop_
_entity.id
_entity.type
_entity.pdbx_description
1 polymer ?
#
loop_
_entity_poly.entity_id
_entity_poly.type
_entity_poly.pdbx_seq_one_letter_code
_entity_poly.pdbx_strand_id
1 'polypeptide(L)'
;MISPSFYGNSYISIPFEESKTSSEIYFKFKTRLADTLILLVAGVTDYCKVDLENGRIRVVVNLGSGEAELISHGNPKLNDFKWHDVTISRKDGNLSMAVDKARKIL
;
A
#
# COMPACT_ATOMS: atom_id res chain seq x y z
N MET A 1 -10.96 9.97 -17.45
CA MET A 1 -11.17 9.10 -16.27
C MET A 1 -11.17 9.99 -15.05
N ILE A 2 -12.20 9.91 -14.21
CA ILE A 2 -12.29 10.72 -12.98
C ILE A 2 -11.56 9.93 -11.89
N SER A 3 -10.50 10.50 -11.32
CA SER A 3 -9.83 9.93 -10.14
C SER A 3 -10.51 10.46 -8.88
N PRO A 4 -10.88 9.61 -7.90
CA PRO A 4 -11.44 10.09 -6.64
C PRO A 4 -10.42 10.98 -5.93
N SER A 5 -10.91 12.01 -5.24
CA SER A 5 -10.11 12.87 -4.38
C SER A 5 -10.64 12.75 -2.96
N PHE A 6 -9.73 12.49 -2.01
CA PHE A 6 -10.04 12.33 -0.61
C PHE A 6 -9.47 13.52 0.17
N TYR A 7 -10.27 14.10 1.06
CA TYR A 7 -9.91 15.25 1.88
C TYR A 7 -10.23 14.96 3.35
N GLY A 8 -9.26 15.19 4.23
CA GLY A 8 -9.40 14.93 5.66
C GLY A 8 -9.70 13.46 5.94
N ASN A 9 -10.86 13.18 6.53
CA ASN A 9 -11.24 11.84 6.98
C ASN A 9 -12.16 11.09 5.99
N SER A 10 -12.24 11.54 4.73
CA SER A 10 -13.05 10.86 3.71
C SER A 10 -12.41 9.54 3.27
N TYR A 11 -13.21 8.49 3.09
CA TYR A 11 -12.79 7.20 2.55
C TYR A 11 -13.89 6.59 1.70
N ILE A 12 -13.54 5.56 0.92
CA ILE A 12 -14.50 4.66 0.27
C ILE A 12 -14.31 3.25 0.84
N SER A 13 -15.42 2.56 1.09
CA SER A 13 -15.41 1.16 1.48
C SER A 13 -15.98 0.33 0.34
N ILE A 14 -15.28 -0.74 -0.01
CA ILE A 14 -15.68 -1.68 -1.06
C ILE A 14 -15.58 -3.10 -0.51
N PRO A 15 -16.51 -3.99 -0.87
CA PRO A 15 -16.35 -5.41 -0.57
C PRO A 15 -15.13 -5.96 -1.32
N PHE A 16 -14.33 -6.78 -0.65
CA PHE A 16 -13.14 -7.41 -1.21
C PHE A 16 -13.11 -8.89 -0.83
N GLU A 17 -12.82 -9.75 -1.80
CA GLU A 17 -12.59 -11.18 -1.59
C GLU A 17 -11.12 -11.49 -1.85
N GLU A 18 -10.40 -12.00 -0.84
CA GLU A 18 -8.98 -12.33 -0.95
C GLU A 18 -8.77 -13.76 -1.48
N SER A 19 -7.75 -13.94 -2.31
CA SER A 19 -7.21 -15.25 -2.66
C SER A 19 -6.16 -15.70 -1.63
N LYS A 20 -6.20 -16.97 -1.21
CA LYS A 20 -5.27 -17.51 -0.20
C LYS A 20 -3.82 -17.59 -0.67
N THR A 21 -3.56 -17.67 -1.98
CA THR A 21 -2.25 -18.07 -2.52
C THR A 21 -1.46 -16.92 -3.16
N SER A 22 -2.14 -15.94 -3.74
CA SER A 22 -1.50 -14.83 -4.43
C SER A 22 -2.44 -13.63 -4.50
N SER A 23 -1.90 -12.45 -4.22
CA SER A 23 -2.62 -11.18 -4.31
C SER A 23 -1.70 -10.12 -4.89
N GLU A 24 -2.24 -9.30 -5.78
CA GLU A 24 -1.56 -8.13 -6.35
C GLU A 24 -2.45 -6.90 -6.18
N ILE A 25 -1.87 -5.84 -5.62
CA ILE A 25 -2.52 -4.55 -5.44
C ILE A 25 -1.74 -3.53 -6.26
N TYR A 26 -2.43 -2.84 -7.16
CA TYR A 26 -1.87 -1.73 -7.92
C TYR A 26 -2.71 -0.48 -7.73
N PHE A 27 -2.05 0.64 -7.46
CA PHE A 27 -2.70 1.94 -7.41
C PHE A 27 -1.74 3.06 -7.80
N LYS A 28 -2.33 4.22 -8.11
CA LYS A 28 -1.62 5.48 -8.26
C LYS A 28 -2.11 6.47 -7.23
N PHE A 29 -1.20 7.24 -6.65
CA PHE A 29 -1.57 8.28 -5.70
C PHE A 29 -0.76 9.56 -5.94
N LYS A 30 -1.27 10.66 -5.39
CA LYS A 30 -0.64 11.98 -5.37
C LYS A 30 -1.07 12.70 -4.09
N THR A 31 -0.12 13.09 -3.24
CA THR A 31 -0.42 13.77 -1.97
C THR A 31 0.71 14.71 -1.54
N ARG A 32 0.42 15.59 -0.58
CA ARG A 32 1.42 16.37 0.19
C ARG A 32 1.59 15.85 1.61
N LEU A 33 0.69 15.00 2.09
CA LEU A 33 0.75 14.44 3.44
C LEU A 33 1.92 13.47 3.54
N ALA A 34 2.76 13.63 4.56
CA ALA A 34 3.87 12.72 4.83
C ALA A 34 3.40 11.43 5.54
N ASP A 35 2.32 11.53 6.32
CA ASP A 35 1.76 10.45 7.13
C ASP A 35 0.26 10.34 6.82
N THR A 36 -0.16 9.26 6.16
CA THR A 36 -1.56 9.08 5.75
C THR A 36 -1.86 7.63 5.36
N LEU A 37 -3.07 7.16 5.70
CA LEU A 37 -3.56 5.85 5.24
C LEU A 37 -3.95 5.94 3.76
N ILE A 38 -3.50 4.98 2.96
CA ILE A 38 -3.88 4.84 1.55
C ILE A 38 -4.90 3.70 1.37
N LEU A 39 -4.63 2.55 1.97
CA LEU A 39 -5.46 1.35 1.84
C LEU A 39 -5.48 0.56 3.14
N LEU A 40 -6.66 0.05 3.49
CA LEU A 40 -6.83 -0.96 4.52
C LEU A 40 -7.73 -2.06 3.97
N VAL A 41 -7.20 -3.28 3.93
CA VAL A 41 -7.97 -4.50 3.69
C VAL A 41 -7.90 -5.29 4.99
N ALA A 42 -9.03 -5.50 5.66
CA ALA A 42 -9.06 -6.17 6.95
C ALA A 42 -10.16 -7.23 6.96
N GLY A 43 -9.77 -8.46 7.31
CA GLY A 43 -10.69 -9.50 7.71
C GLY A 43 -10.90 -9.49 9.23
N VAL A 44 -11.32 -10.63 9.77
CA VAL A 44 -11.58 -10.77 11.22
C VAL A 44 -10.27 -10.87 12.00
N THR A 45 -9.28 -11.56 11.45
CA THR A 45 -8.01 -11.88 12.13
C THR A 45 -6.77 -11.48 11.34
N ASP A 46 -6.94 -11.07 10.09
CA ASP A 46 -5.89 -10.70 9.14
C ASP A 46 -6.11 -9.30 8.58
N TYR A 47 -5.03 -8.67 8.14
CA TYR A 47 -5.10 -7.37 7.49
C TYR A 47 -3.89 -7.10 6.60
N CYS A 48 -4.10 -6.23 5.62
CA CYS A 48 -3.09 -5.55 4.83
C CYS A 48 -3.35 -4.04 4.92
N LYS A 49 -2.35 -3.29 5.39
CA LYS A 49 -2.37 -1.85 5.52
C LYS A 49 -1.28 -1.25 4.64
N VAL A 50 -1.66 -0.21 3.89
CA VAL A 50 -0.73 0.60 3.10
C VAL A 50 -0.89 2.05 3.53
N ASP A 51 0.21 2.64 3.98
CA ASP A 51 0.27 4.03 4.42
C ASP A 51 1.53 4.73 3.92
N LEU A 52 1.53 6.06 3.98
CA LEU A 52 2.78 6.80 4.02
C LEU A 52 3.22 6.97 5.48
N GLU A 53 4.51 6.76 5.72
CA GLU A 53 5.21 7.11 6.95
C GLU A 53 6.42 7.96 6.56
N ASN A 54 6.50 9.19 7.06
CA ASN A 54 7.55 10.14 6.73
C ASN A 54 7.75 10.38 5.21
N GLY A 55 6.68 10.25 4.42
CA GLY A 55 6.68 10.38 2.96
C GLY A 55 7.20 9.16 2.21
N ARG A 56 7.38 8.02 2.88
CA ARG A 56 7.73 6.73 2.28
C ARG A 56 6.53 5.80 2.36
N ILE A 57 6.35 4.96 1.36
CA ILE A 57 5.27 3.97 1.42
C ILE A 57 5.67 2.82 2.33
N ARG A 58 4.73 2.43 3.19
CA ARG A 58 4.84 1.36 4.17
C ARG A 58 3.69 0.38 3.95
N VAL A 59 4.03 -0.89 3.90
CA VAL A 59 3.10 -2.01 3.77
C VAL A 59 3.24 -2.88 5.00
N VAL A 60 2.14 -3.10 5.70
CA VAL A 60 2.07 -3.95 6.89
C VAL A 60 1.03 -5.03 6.65
N VAL A 61 1.41 -6.28 6.82
CA VAL A 61 0.55 -7.44 6.57
C VAL A 61 0.58 -8.37 7.77
N ASN A 62 -0.58 -8.80 8.24
CA ASN A 62 -0.71 -9.87 9.23
C ASN A 62 -1.70 -10.90 8.71
N LEU A 63 -1.27 -12.16 8.67
CA LEU A 63 -2.03 -13.29 8.10
C LEU A 63 -2.22 -14.42 9.13
N GLY A 64 -2.11 -14.09 10.42
CA GLY A 64 -2.26 -15.04 11.54
C GLY A 64 -0.94 -15.64 12.04
N SER A 65 0.18 -15.45 11.34
CA SER A 65 1.51 -15.93 11.77
C SER A 65 2.42 -14.83 12.33
N GLY A 66 1.87 -13.63 12.57
CA GLY A 66 2.63 -12.44 12.95
C GLY A 66 2.63 -11.38 11.86
N GLU A 67 3.17 -10.21 12.21
CA GLU A 67 3.21 -9.04 11.34
C GLU A 67 4.48 -9.04 10.47
N ALA A 68 4.30 -8.80 9.17
CA ALA A 68 5.36 -8.55 8.20
C ALA A 68 5.29 -7.10 7.72
N GLU A 69 6.44 -6.45 7.61
CA GLU A 69 6.55 -5.05 7.22
C GLU A 69 7.50 -4.88 6.03
N LEU A 70 7.11 -4.01 5.10
CA LEU A 70 7.93 -3.56 3.98
C LEU A 70 7.79 -2.05 3.80
N ILE A 71 8.90 -1.31 3.89
CA ILE A 71 8.97 0.13 3.65
C ILE A 71 9.74 0.38 2.34
N SER A 72 9.34 1.38 1.55
CA SER A 72 10.11 1.79 0.37
C SER A 72 11.46 2.37 0.78
N HIS A 73 12.53 1.90 0.16
CA HIS A 73 13.88 2.41 0.39
C HIS A 73 14.34 3.30 -0.77
N GLY A 74 15.14 4.31 -0.46
CA GLY A 74 15.66 5.28 -1.43
C GLY A 74 14.97 6.64 -1.35
N ASN A 75 15.59 7.64 -1.99
CA ASN A 75 15.00 8.94 -2.29
C ASN A 75 14.44 8.89 -3.72
N PRO A 76 13.33 9.60 -4.04
CA PRO A 76 12.71 10.70 -3.28
C PRO A 76 11.50 10.30 -2.41
N LYS A 77 11.11 11.20 -1.50
CA LYS A 77 9.82 11.11 -0.79
C LYS A 77 8.67 11.22 -1.79
N LEU A 78 7.59 10.49 -1.53
CA LEU A 78 6.43 10.34 -2.43
C LEU A 78 5.31 11.35 -2.16
N ASN A 79 5.51 12.26 -1.20
CA ASN A 79 4.58 13.34 -0.87
C ASN A 79 4.95 14.66 -1.58
N ASP A 80 5.49 14.58 -2.80
CA ASP A 80 5.95 15.71 -3.60
C ASP A 80 4.86 16.33 -4.50
N PHE A 81 3.62 15.85 -4.35
CA PHE A 81 2.47 16.21 -5.19
C PHE A 81 2.63 15.85 -6.67
N LYS A 82 3.42 14.83 -7.00
CA LYS A 82 3.41 14.12 -8.29
C LYS A 82 2.67 12.79 -8.17
N TRP A 83 2.32 12.23 -9.33
CA TRP A 83 1.74 10.89 -9.40
C TRP A 83 2.83 9.85 -9.24
N HIS A 84 2.60 8.90 -8.34
CA HIS A 84 3.46 7.73 -8.14
C HIS A 84 2.68 6.45 -8.43
N ASP A 85 3.35 5.47 -9.03
CA ASP A 85 2.84 4.13 -9.30
C ASP A 85 3.33 3.17 -8.22
N VAL A 86 2.41 2.42 -7.59
CA VAL A 86 2.75 1.43 -6.57
C VAL A 86 2.16 0.08 -6.94
N THR A 87 3.00 -0.95 -6.94
CA THR A 87 2.59 -2.35 -7.03
C THR A 87 3.05 -3.08 -5.78
N ILE A 88 2.13 -3.79 -5.12
CA ILE A 88 2.40 -4.67 -3.98
C ILE A 88 1.99 -6.07 -4.41
N SER A 89 2.90 -7.03 -4.28
CA SER A 89 2.64 -8.41 -4.65
C SER A 89 2.97 -9.33 -3.47
N ARG A 90 2.03 -10.21 -3.14
CA ARG A 90 2.24 -11.33 -2.23
C ARG A 90 2.17 -12.61 -3.03
N LYS A 91 3.24 -13.40 -3.01
CA LYS A 91 3.29 -14.71 -3.65
C LYS A 91 4.00 -15.72 -2.77
N ASP A 92 3.34 -16.84 -2.47
CA ASP A 92 3.89 -17.93 -1.66
C ASP A 92 4.43 -17.45 -0.29
N GLY A 93 3.76 -16.47 0.31
CA GLY A 93 4.17 -15.86 1.59
C GLY A 93 5.18 -14.72 1.47
N ASN A 94 5.82 -14.52 0.31
CA ASN A 94 6.78 -13.44 0.11
C ASN A 94 6.08 -12.14 -0.28
N LEU A 95 6.38 -11.07 0.44
CA LEU A 95 5.86 -9.72 0.21
C LEU A 95 6.88 -8.89 -0.57
N SER A 96 6.45 -8.28 -1.67
CA SER A 96 7.30 -7.41 -2.50
C SER A 96 6.57 -6.14 -2.89
N MET A 97 7.34 -5.10 -3.21
CA MET A 97 6.81 -3.80 -3.59
C MET A 97 7.67 -3.16 -4.68
N ALA A 98 7.00 -2.53 -5.64
CA ALA A 98 7.62 -1.68 -6.64
C ALA A 98 7.01 -0.28 -6.60
N VAL A 99 7.85 0.75 -6.67
CA VAL A 99 7.44 2.16 -6.72
C VAL A 99 8.05 2.78 -7.97
N ASP A 100 7.26 3.44 -8.81
CA ASP A 100 7.69 4.13 -10.02
C ASP A 100 8.58 3.29 -10.97
N LYS A 101 8.31 1.97 -11.03
CA LYS A 101 9.08 0.96 -11.79
C LYS A 101 10.46 0.59 -11.20
N ALA A 102 10.81 1.08 -10.01
CA ALA A 102 11.91 0.52 -9.20
C ALA A 102 11.37 -0.67 -8.39
N ARG A 103 11.90 -1.88 -8.63
CA ARG A 103 11.45 -3.12 -7.97
C ARG A 103 12.27 -3.41 -6.73
N LYS A 104 11.62 -3.73 -5.60
CA LYS A 104 12.26 -4.32 -4.42
C LYS A 104 11.62 -5.67 -4.08
N ILE A 105 12.46 -6.66 -3.80
CA ILE A 105 12.08 -8.02 -3.37
C ILE A 105 12.59 -8.17 -1.93
N LEU A 106 11.74 -8.67 -1.02
CA LEU A 106 12.14 -9.19 0.30
C LEU A 106 11.96 -10.70 0.31
#